data_AF-M0MU35-F1
#
_entry.id   AF-M0MU35-F1
#
_cell.length_a   1.000
_cell.length_b   1.000
_cell.length_c   1.000
_cell.angle_alpha   90.00
_cell.angle_beta   90.00
_cell.angle_gamma   90.00
#
_symmetry.space_group_name_H-M   'P 1'
#
loop_
_entity.id
_entity.type
_entity.pdbx_description
1 polymer ?
#
loop_
_entity_poly.entity_id
_entity_poly.type
_entity_poly.pdbx_seq_one_letter_code
_entity_poly.pdbx_strand_id
1 'polypeptide(L)'
;VRHVGDPVLAAVAGMTIGATTTDTSVTLAGGTQLVAAAALARHAGVDTALSVATTSFIADDETVRMNELANDLSLDVTVTDPGFHHRNHSAMNPYIAGEAKEGVGMGGALALADRAGISMADVREQVVAVYDRLVVDESL
;
A
#
# COMPACT_ATOMS: atom_id res chain seq x y z
N VAL A 1 -7.02 19.59 0.99
CA VAL A 1 -5.67 19.49 0.40
C VAL A 1 -4.83 20.76 0.52
N ARG A 2 -5.32 21.96 0.13
CA ARG A 2 -4.48 23.17 0.00
C ARG A 2 -3.85 23.74 1.29
N HIS A 3 -4.33 23.35 2.47
CA HIS A 3 -3.82 23.87 3.75
C HIS A 3 -2.89 22.90 4.48
N VAL A 4 -3.29 21.62 4.58
CA VAL A 4 -2.61 20.59 5.40
C VAL A 4 -2.50 19.25 4.67
N GLY A 5 -2.45 19.27 3.34
CA GLY A 5 -2.20 18.08 2.53
C GLY A 5 -0.97 18.26 1.64
N ASP A 6 -0.68 17.27 0.83
CA ASP A 6 0.42 17.28 -0.13
C ASP A 6 -0.09 17.11 -1.59
N PRO A 7 0.78 17.35 -2.60
CA PRO A 7 0.40 17.20 -4.00
C PRO A 7 0.03 15.77 -4.42
N VAL A 8 0.54 14.73 -3.73
CA VAL A 8 0.22 13.32 -4.03
C VAL A 8 -1.25 13.07 -3.71
N LEU A 9 -1.76 13.57 -2.58
CA LEU A 9 -3.19 13.47 -2.25
C LEU A 9 -4.08 14.13 -3.31
N ALA A 10 -3.70 15.30 -3.83
CA ALA A 10 -4.45 15.93 -4.93
C ALA A 10 -4.44 15.07 -6.20
N ALA A 11 -3.27 14.54 -6.58
CA ALA A 11 -3.11 13.72 -7.77
C ALA A 11 -3.90 12.41 -7.66
N VAL A 12 -3.76 11.68 -6.56
CA VAL A 12 -4.46 10.40 -6.32
C VAL A 12 -5.97 10.60 -6.27
N ALA A 13 -6.46 11.61 -5.56
CA ALA A 13 -7.90 11.89 -5.52
C ALA A 13 -8.44 12.25 -6.92
N GLY A 14 -7.73 13.10 -7.67
CA GLY A 14 -8.11 13.46 -9.04
C GLY A 14 -8.14 12.27 -9.99
N MET A 15 -7.11 11.41 -9.95
CA MET A 15 -7.07 10.17 -10.74
C MET A 15 -8.19 9.22 -10.35
N THR A 16 -8.49 9.09 -9.05
CA THR A 16 -9.59 8.27 -8.54
C THR A 16 -10.92 8.76 -9.10
N ILE A 17 -11.22 10.06 -8.95
CA ILE A 17 -12.45 10.67 -9.49
C ILE A 17 -12.55 10.40 -10.99
N GLY A 18 -11.49 10.70 -11.77
CA GLY A 18 -11.47 10.50 -13.21
C GLY A 18 -11.63 9.04 -13.64
N ALA A 19 -11.02 8.09 -12.93
CA ALA A 19 -11.17 6.66 -13.21
C ALA A 19 -12.61 6.19 -12.95
N THR A 20 -13.23 6.69 -11.89
CA THR A 20 -14.60 6.31 -11.51
C THR A 20 -15.67 6.85 -12.46
N THR A 21 -15.41 7.94 -13.20
CA THR A 21 -16.37 8.42 -14.22
C THR A 21 -16.44 7.51 -15.45
N THR A 22 -15.51 6.57 -15.60
CA THR A 22 -15.48 5.59 -16.69
C THR A 22 -15.68 4.16 -16.18
N ASP A 23 -16.26 3.99 -14.98
CA ASP A 23 -16.48 2.70 -14.32
C ASP A 23 -15.19 1.86 -14.13
N THR A 24 -14.02 2.50 -14.12
CA THR A 24 -12.75 1.80 -13.87
C THR A 24 -12.64 1.49 -12.38
N SER A 25 -12.42 0.21 -12.04
CA SER A 25 -12.15 -0.21 -10.68
C SER A 25 -10.87 0.42 -10.13
N VAL A 26 -10.93 1.00 -8.94
CA VAL A 26 -9.76 1.63 -8.29
C VAL A 26 -9.37 0.86 -7.04
N THR A 27 -8.09 0.50 -6.96
CA THR A 27 -7.42 0.02 -5.75
C THR A 27 -6.37 1.02 -5.33
N LEU A 28 -6.57 1.63 -4.17
CA LEU A 28 -5.65 2.58 -3.58
C LEU A 28 -4.55 1.80 -2.85
N ALA A 29 -3.36 1.73 -3.44
CA ALA A 29 -2.24 0.95 -2.92
C ALA A 29 -1.44 1.75 -1.87
N GLY A 30 -1.66 1.45 -0.59
CA GLY A 30 -0.91 2.04 0.52
C GLY A 30 -1.71 2.11 1.82
N GLY A 31 -1.17 2.83 2.80
CA GLY A 31 -1.72 2.91 4.16
C GLY A 31 -2.65 4.10 4.37
N THR A 32 -2.57 4.72 5.55
CA THR A 32 -3.42 5.84 5.97
C THR A 32 -3.42 7.04 5.00
N GLN A 33 -2.32 7.26 4.29
CA GLN A 33 -2.23 8.30 3.25
C GLN A 33 -3.24 8.07 2.12
N LEU A 34 -3.45 6.82 1.71
CA LEU A 34 -4.37 6.47 0.63
C LEU A 34 -5.82 6.46 1.10
N VAL A 35 -6.06 6.16 2.37
CA VAL A 35 -7.36 6.41 3.02
C VAL A 35 -7.70 7.91 2.99
N ALA A 36 -6.74 8.79 3.26
CA ALA A 36 -6.97 10.24 3.16
C ALA A 36 -7.32 10.67 1.73
N ALA A 37 -6.67 10.07 0.72
CA ALA A 37 -7.04 10.28 -0.68
C ALA A 37 -8.45 9.78 -0.99
N ALA A 38 -8.85 8.62 -0.45
CA ALA A 38 -10.22 8.10 -0.57
C ALA A 38 -11.24 9.07 0.04
N ALA A 39 -10.96 9.62 1.24
CA ALA A 39 -11.83 10.60 1.89
C ALA A 39 -12.02 11.86 1.03
N LEU A 40 -10.97 12.33 0.34
CA LEU A 40 -11.06 13.44 -0.61
C LEU A 40 -11.93 13.09 -1.82
N ALA A 41 -11.81 11.88 -2.35
CA ALA A 41 -12.66 11.40 -3.44
C ALA A 41 -14.13 11.28 -3.01
N ARG A 42 -14.40 10.72 -1.83
CA ARG A 42 -15.75 10.69 -1.22
C ARG A 42 -16.32 12.09 -1.05
N HIS A 43 -15.53 13.02 -0.51
CA HIS A 43 -15.95 14.42 -0.37
C HIS A 43 -16.27 15.09 -1.72
N ALA A 44 -15.63 14.65 -2.80
CA ALA A 44 -15.90 15.11 -4.15
C ALA A 44 -17.09 14.41 -4.84
N GLY A 45 -17.81 13.52 -4.15
CA GLY A 45 -19.01 12.85 -4.65
C GLY A 45 -18.76 11.50 -5.33
N VAL A 46 -17.60 10.86 -5.10
CA VAL A 46 -17.37 9.49 -5.56
C VAL A 46 -18.14 8.52 -4.67
N ASP A 47 -19.21 7.93 -5.20
CA ASP A 47 -20.07 6.98 -4.47
C ASP A 47 -19.86 5.52 -4.89
N THR A 48 -19.04 5.25 -5.93
CA THR A 48 -18.73 3.88 -6.35
C THR A 48 -17.87 3.13 -5.33
N ALA A 49 -17.81 1.80 -5.44
CA ALA A 49 -16.96 0.98 -4.59
C ALA A 49 -15.48 1.32 -4.83
N LEU A 50 -14.75 1.55 -3.74
CA LEU A 50 -13.31 1.78 -3.75
C LEU A 50 -12.66 0.72 -2.86
N SER A 51 -11.47 0.28 -3.24
CA SER A 51 -10.68 -0.66 -2.44
C SER A 51 -9.36 -0.05 -2.03
N VAL A 52 -8.80 -0.53 -0.93
CA VAL A 52 -7.44 -0.22 -0.48
C VAL A 52 -6.65 -1.52 -0.37
N ALA A 53 -5.42 -1.52 -0.86
CA ALA A 53 -4.51 -2.63 -0.72
C ALA A 53 -3.30 -2.19 0.11
N THR A 54 -3.08 -2.83 1.24
CA THR A 54 -2.01 -2.52 2.18
C THR A 54 -1.31 -3.79 2.65
N THR A 55 -0.33 -3.64 3.55
CA THR A 55 0.43 -4.74 4.13
C THR A 55 -0.07 -5.15 5.50
N SER A 56 0.28 -6.38 5.92
CA SER A 56 0.11 -6.84 7.31
C SER A 56 0.73 -5.87 8.31
N PHE A 57 1.87 -5.24 7.99
CA PHE A 57 2.52 -4.27 8.87
C PHE A 57 1.70 -3.01 9.19
N ILE A 58 0.77 -2.61 8.32
CA ILE A 58 -0.20 -1.54 8.60
C ILE A 58 -1.43 -2.10 9.32
N ALA A 59 -1.91 -3.28 8.90
CA ALA A 59 -3.10 -3.89 9.46
C ALA A 59 -2.92 -4.32 10.93
N ASP A 60 -1.72 -4.78 11.28
CA ASP A 60 -1.36 -5.27 12.62
C ASP A 60 -0.83 -4.17 13.55
N ASP A 61 -0.66 -2.94 13.05
CA ASP A 61 -0.23 -1.80 13.86
C ASP A 61 -1.38 -1.25 14.69
N GLU A 62 -1.38 -1.53 16.00
CA GLU A 62 -2.40 -1.07 16.94
C GLU A 62 -2.55 0.46 17.01
N THR A 63 -1.52 1.22 16.60
CA THR A 63 -1.58 2.68 16.55
C THR A 63 -2.33 3.19 15.32
N VAL A 64 -2.58 2.33 14.32
CA VAL A 64 -3.28 2.64 13.08
C VAL A 64 -4.71 2.08 13.13
N ARG A 65 -5.69 2.98 13.08
CA ARG A 65 -7.13 2.64 13.10
C ARG A 65 -7.64 2.25 11.70
N MET A 66 -6.91 1.39 10.98
CA MET A 66 -7.14 1.13 9.55
C MET A 66 -8.55 0.61 9.26
N ASN A 67 -9.02 -0.38 10.03
CA ASN A 67 -10.33 -0.99 9.84
C ASN A 67 -11.47 0.02 10.04
N GLU A 68 -11.36 0.89 11.05
CA GLU A 68 -12.37 1.91 11.32
C GLU A 68 -12.42 2.95 10.20
N LEU A 69 -11.25 3.43 9.78
CA LEU A 69 -11.14 4.38 8.68
C LEU A 69 -11.67 3.80 7.36
N ALA A 70 -11.41 2.53 7.08
CA ALA A 70 -11.94 1.85 5.91
C ALA A 70 -13.48 1.70 5.97
N ASN A 71 -14.02 1.32 7.14
CA ASN A 71 -15.45 1.22 7.36
C ASN A 71 -16.17 2.56 7.18
N ASP A 72 -15.64 3.63 7.79
CA ASP A 72 -16.21 4.98 7.72
C ASP A 72 -16.31 5.49 6.26
N LEU A 73 -15.42 5.02 5.39
CA LEU A 73 -15.36 5.41 3.98
C LEU A 73 -15.91 4.34 3.02
N SER A 74 -16.45 3.24 3.55
CA SER A 74 -16.93 2.07 2.80
C SER A 74 -15.89 1.58 1.78
N LEU A 75 -14.70 1.25 2.28
CA LEU A 75 -13.58 0.73 1.49
C LEU A 75 -13.42 -0.78 1.71
N ASP A 76 -13.27 -1.53 0.62
CA ASP A 76 -12.84 -2.92 0.70
C ASP A 76 -11.33 -2.98 0.97
N VAL A 77 -10.91 -3.73 1.99
CA VAL A 77 -9.50 -3.82 2.39
C VAL A 77 -8.91 -5.15 1.96
N THR A 78 -7.82 -5.08 1.20
CA THR A 78 -6.92 -6.21 0.94
C THR A 78 -5.64 -6.05 1.73
N VAL A 79 -5.32 -7.03 2.58
CA VAL A 79 -4.08 -7.06 3.36
C VAL A 79 -3.21 -8.18 2.82
N THR A 80 -1.98 -7.86 2.42
CA THR A 80 -1.02 -8.89 1.98
C THR A 80 0.17 -8.94 2.93
N ASP A 81 0.45 -10.13 3.47
CA ASP A 81 1.67 -10.38 4.24
C ASP A 81 2.79 -10.88 3.32
N PRO A 82 3.87 -10.11 3.12
CA PRO A 82 5.00 -10.57 2.33
C PRO A 82 5.85 -11.62 3.07
N GLY A 83 5.53 -11.97 4.32
CA GLY A 83 6.17 -13.04 5.09
C GLY A 83 7.64 -12.77 5.40
N PHE A 84 8.02 -11.51 5.60
CA PHE A 84 9.41 -11.10 5.80
C PHE A 84 10.06 -11.74 7.03
N HIS A 85 9.28 -12.15 8.03
CA HIS A 85 9.76 -12.91 9.18
C HIS A 85 10.29 -14.32 8.84
N HIS A 86 9.96 -14.87 7.66
CA HIS A 86 10.46 -16.17 7.21
C HIS A 86 11.90 -16.14 6.68
N ARG A 87 12.54 -14.97 6.62
CA ARG A 87 13.90 -14.84 6.11
C ARG A 87 14.71 -13.85 6.93
N ASN A 88 15.88 -14.30 7.36
CA ASN A 88 16.85 -13.43 8.03
C ASN A 88 17.68 -12.68 6.97
N HIS A 89 17.29 -11.45 6.64
CA HIS A 89 18.01 -10.60 5.69
C HIS A 89 17.89 -9.13 6.09
N SER A 90 18.97 -8.37 5.94
CA SER A 90 19.03 -6.94 6.31
C SER A 90 17.93 -6.10 5.65
N ALA A 91 17.59 -6.41 4.40
CA ALA A 91 16.49 -5.78 3.66
C ALA A 91 15.12 -5.85 4.35
N MET A 92 14.90 -6.86 5.20
CA MET A 92 13.61 -7.17 5.82
C MET A 92 13.52 -6.72 7.27
N ASN A 93 14.67 -6.49 7.92
CA ASN A 93 14.75 -6.14 9.34
C ASN A 93 13.97 -4.87 9.72
N PRO A 94 14.03 -3.76 8.95
CA PRO A 94 13.26 -2.56 9.28
C PRO A 94 11.74 -2.80 9.30
N TYR A 95 11.24 -3.71 8.45
CA TYR A 95 9.83 -4.07 8.44
C TYR A 95 9.42 -4.88 9.65
N ILE A 96 10.24 -5.86 10.02
CA ILE A 96 10.02 -6.70 11.21
C ILE A 96 10.10 -5.86 12.49
N ALA A 97 10.97 -4.84 12.52
CA ALA A 97 11.10 -3.89 13.62
C ALA A 97 9.97 -2.84 13.67
N GLY A 98 9.05 -2.81 12.68
CA GLY A 98 7.96 -1.86 12.60
C GLY A 98 8.38 -0.45 12.15
N GLU A 99 9.57 -0.30 11.58
CA GLU A 99 10.12 0.98 11.10
C GLU A 99 9.63 1.30 9.68
N ALA A 100 9.59 0.28 8.81
CA ALA A 100 9.00 0.35 7.47
C ALA A 100 7.73 -0.49 7.45
N LYS A 101 6.58 0.10 7.17
CA LYS A 101 5.29 -0.64 7.18
C LYS A 101 4.69 -0.72 5.78
N GLU A 102 4.72 0.40 5.09
CA GLU A 102 4.10 0.59 3.78
C GLU A 102 4.83 1.72 3.06
N GLY A 103 4.64 1.80 1.74
CA GLY A 103 5.19 2.85 0.91
C GLY A 103 5.31 2.42 -0.54
N VAL A 104 5.34 3.39 -1.45
CA VAL A 104 5.55 3.17 -2.90
C VAL A 104 4.55 2.15 -3.50
N GLY A 105 3.37 2.02 -2.90
CA GLY A 105 2.33 1.09 -3.33
C GLY A 105 2.64 -0.38 -3.06
N MET A 106 3.50 -0.70 -2.10
CA MET A 106 3.89 -2.09 -1.78
C MET A 106 2.68 -2.99 -1.55
N GLY A 107 1.72 -2.61 -0.71
CA GLY A 107 0.53 -3.43 -0.47
C GLY A 107 -0.25 -3.79 -1.74
N GLY A 108 -0.39 -2.84 -2.67
CA GLY A 108 -1.02 -3.09 -3.97
C GLY A 108 -0.17 -3.97 -4.90
N ALA A 109 1.15 -3.76 -4.94
CA ALA A 109 2.06 -4.59 -5.71
C ALA A 109 2.05 -6.05 -5.23
N LEU A 110 2.02 -6.27 -3.91
CA LEU A 110 1.91 -7.59 -3.30
C LEU A 110 0.57 -8.25 -3.62
N ALA A 111 -0.55 -7.52 -3.51
CA ALA A 111 -1.86 -8.02 -3.88
C ALA A 111 -1.94 -8.41 -5.37
N LEU A 112 -1.27 -7.66 -6.25
CA LEU A 112 -1.16 -8.00 -7.68
C LEU A 112 -0.33 -9.26 -7.91
N ALA A 113 0.77 -9.43 -7.17
CA ALA A 113 1.61 -10.62 -7.25
C ALA A 113 0.83 -11.88 -6.82
N ASP A 114 0.11 -11.80 -5.70
CA ASP A 114 -0.75 -12.89 -5.21
C ASP A 114 -1.83 -13.26 -6.24
N ARG A 115 -2.53 -12.27 -6.80
CA ARG A 115 -3.52 -12.48 -7.86
C ARG A 115 -2.93 -13.10 -9.13
N ALA A 116 -1.66 -12.84 -9.42
CA ALA A 116 -0.93 -13.43 -10.54
C ALA A 116 -0.38 -14.84 -10.24
N GLY A 117 -0.57 -15.36 -9.02
CA GLY A 117 -0.04 -16.66 -8.59
C GLY A 117 1.45 -16.65 -8.28
N ILE A 118 2.05 -15.48 -8.05
CA ILE A 118 3.45 -15.35 -7.63
C ILE A 118 3.51 -15.54 -6.12
N SER A 119 4.33 -16.50 -5.67
CA SER A 119 4.42 -16.79 -4.24
C SER A 119 5.14 -15.66 -3.50
N MET A 120 4.76 -15.41 -2.24
CA MET A 120 5.51 -14.45 -1.40
C MET A 120 6.94 -14.92 -1.14
N ALA A 121 7.24 -16.21 -1.28
CA ALA A 121 8.61 -16.70 -1.27
C ALA A 121 9.41 -16.15 -2.46
N ASP A 122 8.86 -16.21 -3.67
CA ASP A 122 9.50 -15.66 -4.87
C ASP A 122 9.66 -14.14 -4.77
N VAL A 123 8.65 -13.43 -4.24
CA VAL A 123 8.75 -11.99 -3.97
C VAL A 123 9.91 -11.70 -3.02
N ARG A 124 10.03 -12.45 -1.91
CA ARG A 124 11.15 -12.29 -0.97
C ARG A 124 12.52 -12.57 -1.60
N GLU A 125 12.62 -13.59 -2.47
CA GLU A 125 13.86 -13.84 -3.22
C GLU A 125 14.22 -12.65 -4.12
N GLN A 126 13.25 -12.06 -4.82
CA GLN A 126 13.49 -10.90 -5.67
C GLN A 126 13.88 -9.66 -4.86
N VAL A 127 13.27 -9.44 -3.69
CA VAL A 127 13.68 -8.37 -2.77
C VAL A 127 15.14 -8.53 -2.38
N VAL A 128 15.59 -9.73 -2.01
CA VAL A 128 17.00 -10.00 -1.69
C VAL A 128 17.89 -9.77 -2.90
N ALA A 129 17.56 -10.34 -4.06
CA ALA A 129 18.35 -10.19 -5.27
C ALA A 129 18.54 -8.72 -5.69
N VAL A 130 17.49 -7.90 -5.58
CA VAL A 130 17.57 -6.46 -5.87
C VAL A 130 18.38 -5.72 -4.80
N TYR A 131 18.16 -6.01 -3.53
CA TYR A 131 18.87 -5.38 -2.42
C TYR A 131 20.38 -5.65 -2.50
N ASP A 132 20.77 -6.91 -2.66
CA ASP A 132 22.17 -7.31 -2.74
C ASP A 132 22.86 -6.68 -3.94
N ARG A 133 22.18 -6.62 -5.10
CA ARG A 133 22.70 -5.94 -6.28
C ARG A 133 22.98 -4.46 -6.03
N LEU A 134 22.12 -3.76 -5.29
CA LEU A 134 22.27 -2.33 -5.02
C LEU A 134 23.34 -2.06 -3.96
N VAL A 135 23.37 -2.84 -2.88
CA VAL A 135 24.27 -2.62 -1.76
C VAL A 135 25.69 -3.12 -2.04
N VAL A 136 25.86 -4.15 -2.89
CA VAL A 136 27.20 -4.58 -3.34
C VAL A 136 27.84 -3.54 -4.26
N ASP A 137 27.06 -2.85 -5.10
CA ASP A 137 27.59 -1.80 -6.00
C ASP A 137 28.01 -0.52 -5.25
N GLU A 138 27.47 -0.26 -4.05
CA GLU A 138 27.90 0.84 -3.17
C GLU A 138 29.22 0.54 -2.41
N SER A 139 29.74 -0.69 -2.51
CA SER A 139 30.95 -1.14 -1.80
C SER A 139 32.23 -1.18 -2.65
N LEU A 140 32.16 -0.67 -3.90
CA LEU A 140 33.29 -0.52 -4.85
C LEU A 140 33.57 0.95 -5.15
#